data_AF-A0A0B6XUG7-F1
#
_entry.id   AF-A0A0B6XUG7-F1
#
_cell.length_a   1.000
_cell.length_b   1.000
_cell.length_c   1.000
_cell.angle_alpha   90.00
_cell.angle_beta   90.00
_cell.angle_gamma   90.00
#
_symmetry.space_group_name_H-M   'P 1'
#
loop_
_entity.id
_entity.type
_entity.pdbx_description
1 polymer ?
#
loop_
_entity_poly.entity_id
_entity_poly.type
_entity_poly.pdbx_seq_one_letter_code
_entity_poly.pdbx_strand_id
1 'polypeptide(L)' 'LRSQIGELNAVEILLRIIQEYDTISKKLAANLLRLLCSDSRTREHVKLEDGVLILLSQLHSDNVSLLWHVVWCL' A
#
# COMPACT_ATOMS: atom_id res chain seq x y z
N LEU A 1 -12.44 -11.11 14.07
CA LEU A 1 -12.31 -9.67 13.75
C LEU A 1 -11.01 -9.34 13.00
N ARG A 2 -9.80 -9.50 13.57
CA ARG A 2 -8.54 -9.30 12.80
C ARG A 2 -8.38 -10.24 11.59
N SER A 3 -8.89 -11.47 11.68
CA SER A 3 -8.83 -12.45 10.58
C SER A 3 -9.68 -12.06 9.36
N GLN A 4 -10.82 -11.38 9.56
CA GLN A 4 -11.75 -11.09 8.46
C GLN A 4 -11.31 -9.88 7.62
N ILE A 5 -10.47 -9.00 8.17
CA ILE A 5 -9.89 -7.88 7.41
C ILE A 5 -8.76 -8.36 6.48
N GLY A 6 -8.12 -9.50 6.80
CA GLY A 6 -7.21 -10.18 5.88
C GLY A 6 -7.91 -10.92 4.73
N GLU A 7 -9.24 -11.12 4.82
CA GLU A 7 -10.09 -11.72 3.77
C GLU A 7 -10.78 -10.65 2.90
N LEU A 8 -10.79 -9.40 3.34
CA LEU A 8 -11.20 -8.27 2.50
C LEU A 8 -10.01 -7.92 1.62
N ASN A 9 -10.23 -7.76 0.31
CA ASN A 9 -9.29 -7.29 -0.72
C ASN A 9 -8.70 -5.88 -0.44
N ALA A 10 -8.52 -5.51 0.83
CA ALA A 10 -7.99 -4.23 1.26
C ALA A 10 -6.61 -3.98 0.67
N VAL A 11 -5.73 -4.99 0.59
CA VAL A 11 -4.41 -4.81 -0.03
C VAL A 11 -4.55 -4.46 -1.51
N GLU A 12 -5.29 -5.25 -2.28
CA GLU A 12 -5.58 -4.98 -3.69
C GLU A 12 -6.21 -3.60 -3.91
N ILE A 13 -7.24 -3.25 -3.13
CA ILE A 13 -7.93 -1.95 -3.20
C ILE A 13 -6.95 -0.80 -2.88
N LEU A 14 -6.14 -0.95 -1.83
CA LEU A 14 -5.18 0.08 -1.45
C LEU A 14 -4.09 0.24 -2.52
N LEU A 15 -3.59 -0.86 -3.08
CA LEU A 15 -2.62 -0.82 -4.17
C LEU A 15 -3.21 -0.12 -5.41
N ARG A 16 -4.46 -0.41 -5.76
CA ARG A 16 -5.16 0.27 -6.86
C ARG A 16 -5.33 1.77 -6.61
N ILE A 17 -5.69 2.16 -5.38
CA ILE A 17 -5.77 3.57 -5.00
C ILE A 17 -4.38 4.24 -5.12
N ILE A 18 -3.35 3.57 -4.63
CA ILE A 18 -1.96 4.04 -4.70
C ILE A 18 -1.49 4.21 -6.16
N GLN A 19 -1.98 3.40 -7.09
CA GLN A 19 -1.60 3.47 -8.50
C GLN A 19 -2.34 4.58 -9.26
N GLU A 20 -3.68 4.61 -9.16
CA GLU A 20 -4.53 5.30 -10.14
C GLU A 20 -5.09 6.65 -9.66
N TYR A 21 -5.08 6.95 -8.36
CA TYR A 21 -5.84 8.08 -7.80
C TYR A 21 -5.01 9.34 -7.58
N ASP A 22 -5.63 10.39 -7.04
CA ASP A 22 -4.94 11.63 -6.72
C ASP A 22 -3.98 11.49 -5.52
N THR A 23 -3.05 12.44 -5.38
CA THR A 23 -2.00 12.42 -4.36
C THR A 23 -2.53 12.30 -2.92
N ILE A 24 -3.70 12.88 -2.64
CA ILE A 24 -4.31 12.79 -1.29
C ILE A 24 -4.78 11.37 -1.02
N SER A 25 -5.52 10.76 -1.94
CA SER A 25 -5.98 9.38 -1.81
C SER A 25 -4.81 8.40 -1.73
N LYS A 26 -3.80 8.58 -2.59
CA LYS A 26 -2.56 7.78 -2.57
C LYS A 26 -1.88 7.82 -1.19
N LYS A 27 -1.76 9.01 -0.60
CA LYS A 27 -1.14 9.18 0.74
C LYS A 27 -1.92 8.45 1.83
N LEU A 28 -3.24 8.59 1.84
CA LEU A 28 -4.10 7.91 2.82
C LEU A 28 -4.01 6.39 2.66
N ALA A 29 -4.07 5.89 1.43
CA ALA A 29 -3.96 4.47 1.13
C ALA A 29 -2.58 3.91 1.50
N ALA A 30 -1.49 4.60 1.16
CA ALA A 30 -0.13 4.19 1.51
C ALA A 30 0.09 4.17 3.03
N ASN A 31 -0.45 5.16 3.76
CA ASN A 31 -0.35 5.16 5.22
C ASN A 31 -1.14 3.99 5.85
N LEU A 32 -2.32 3.67 5.32
CA LEU A 32 -3.09 2.53 5.80
C LEU A 32 -2.41 1.20 5.46
N LEU A 33 -1.89 1.05 4.24
CA LEU A 33 -1.14 -0.12 3.82
C LEU A 33 0.08 -0.34 4.73
N ARG A 34 0.80 0.74 5.05
CA ARG A 34 1.93 0.71 5.99
C ARG A 34 1.55 0.15 7.36
N LEU A 35 0.40 0.57 7.90
CA LEU A 35 -0.09 0.08 9.19
C LEU A 35 -0.42 -1.42 9.11
N LEU A 36 -1.01 -1.88 8.00
CA LEU A 36 -1.35 -3.29 7.78
C LEU A 36 -0.11 -4.17 7.55
N CYS A 37 0.93 -3.65 6.90
CA CYS A 37 2.21 -4.36 6.68
C CYS A 37 2.97 -4.72 7.98
N SER A 38 2.48 -4.32 9.14
CA SER A 38 2.94 -4.84 10.43
C SER A 38 2.61 -6.34 10.61
N ASP A 39 1.62 -6.86 9.89
CA ASP A 39 1.30 -8.30 9.82
C ASP A 39 2.06 -8.96 8.65
N SER A 40 2.75 -10.07 8.91
CA SER A 40 3.57 -10.77 7.90
C SER A 40 2.74 -11.26 6.71
N ARG A 41 1.50 -11.68 6.96
CA ARG A 41 0.55 -12.13 5.93
C ARG A 41 0.18 -11.01 4.97
N THR A 42 0.04 -9.78 5.46
CA THR A 42 -0.21 -8.62 4.60
C THR A 42 1.00 -8.33 3.72
N ARG A 43 2.22 -8.39 4.25
CA ARG A 43 3.43 -8.20 3.42
C ARG A 43 3.56 -9.25 2.34
N GLU A 44 3.17 -10.48 2.61
CA GLU A 44 3.16 -11.55 1.63
C GLU A 44 2.09 -11.31 0.56
N HIS A 45 0.89 -10.89 0.97
CA HIS A 45 -0.19 -10.51 0.05
C HIS A 45 0.20 -9.33 -0.86
N VAL A 46 0.91 -8.32 -0.33
CA VAL A 46 1.45 -7.21 -1.15
C VAL A 46 2.39 -7.72 -2.24
N LYS A 47 3.17 -8.77 -1.97
CA LYS A 47 4.06 -9.36 -2.99
C LYS A 47 3.28 -10.16 -4.03
N LEU A 48 2.19 -10.81 -3.65
CA LEU A 48 1.35 -11.60 -4.55
C LEU A 48 0.55 -10.71 -5.51
N GLU A 49 0.13 -9.52 -5.07
CA GLU A 49 -0.70 -8.58 -5.84
C GLU A 49 0.12 -7.55 -6.66
N ASP A 50 1.32 -7.93 -7.13
CA ASP A 50 2.27 -7.03 -7.83
C ASP A 50 2.57 -5.71 -7.07
N GLY A 51 2.30 -5.68 -5.77
CA GLY A 51 2.31 -4.46 -4.97
C GLY A 51 3.70 -3.85 -4.86
N VAL A 52 4.77 -4.65 -4.96
CA VAL A 52 6.14 -4.15 -5.01
C VAL A 52 6.36 -3.29 -6.26
N LEU A 53 5.90 -3.72 -7.44
CA LEU A 53 6.04 -2.95 -8.67
C LEU A 53 5.20 -1.67 -8.61
N ILE A 54 3.98 -1.77 -8.08
CA ILE A 54 3.10 -0.61 -7.87
C ILE A 54 3.75 0.40 -6.94
N LEU A 55 4.31 -0.04 -5.81
CA LEU A 55 4.99 0.85 -4.85
C LEU A 55 6.25 1.47 -5.43
N LEU A 56 7.08 0.70 -6.14
CA LEU A 56 8.26 1.23 -6.86
C LEU A 56 7.86 2.28 -7.89
N SER A 57 6.74 2.07 -8.59
CA SER A 57 6.22 3.04 -9.55
C SER A 57 5.88 4.39 -8.90
N GLN A 58 5.68 4.49 -7.58
CA GLN A 58 5.39 5.76 -6.91
C GLN A 58 6.66 6.53 -6.47
N LEU A 59 7.85 5.96 -6.61
CA LEU A 59 9.10 6.57 -6.12
C LEU A 59 9.52 7.84 -6.88
N HIS A 60 8.93 8.12 -8.04
CA HIS A 60 9.18 9.35 -8.79
C HIS A 60 8.35 10.54 -8.31
N SER A 61 7.50 10.37 -7.29
CA SER A 61 6.67 11.45 -6.74
C SER A 61 7.49 12.46 -5.95
N ASP A 62 7.28 13.77 -6.17
CA ASP A 62 7.89 14.82 -5.36
C ASP A 62 7.28 14.94 -3.94
N ASN A 63 6.24 14.16 -3.63
CA ASN A 63 5.57 14.20 -2.34
C ASN A 63 6.32 13.34 -1.30
N VAL A 64 7.19 13.98 -0.53
CA VAL A 64 7.98 13.34 0.54
C VAL A 64 7.12 12.54 1.53
N SER A 65 5.92 13.03 1.86
CA SER A 65 5.03 12.30 2.78
C SER A 65 4.50 11.00 2.16
N LEU A 66 4.20 10.98 0.87
CA LEU A 66 3.82 9.75 0.17
C LEU A 66 5.00 8.79 0.10
N LEU A 67 6.17 9.28 -0.33
CA LEU A 67 7.40 8.49 -0.44
C LEU A 67 7.76 7.79 0.88
N TRP A 68 7.65 8.50 2.01
CA TRP A 68 7.89 7.93 3.33
C TRP A 68 7.03 6.70 3.61
N HIS A 69 5.74 6.75 3.26
CA HIS A 69 4.84 5.61 3.45
C HIS A 69 5.12 4.47 2.47
N VAL A 70 5.38 4.80 1.20
CA VAL A 70 5.66 3.84 0.13
C VAL A 70 6.94 3.05 0.42
N VAL A 71 8.03 3.74 0.77
CA VAL A 71 9.33 3.11 1.08
C VAL A 71 9.24 2.18 2.28
N TRP A 72 8.41 2.50 3.27
CA TRP A 72 8.20 1.60 4.41
C TRP A 72 7.48 0.30 4.04
N CYS A 73 6.62 0.35 3.01
CA CYS A 73 5.86 -0.82 2.58
C CYS A 73 6.69 -1.80 1.73
N LEU A 74 7.83 -1.36 1.19
CA LEU A 74 8.83 -2.19 0.52
C LEU A 74 9.66 -2.94 1.59
#